data_AF-X1TZN5-F1
#
_entry.id   AF-X1TZN5-F1
#
_cell.length_a   1.000
_cell.length_b   1.000
_cell.length_c   1.000
_cell.angle_alpha   90.00
_cell.angle_beta   90.00
_cell.angle_gamma   90.00
#
_symmetry.space_group_name_H-M   'P 1'
#
loop_
_entity.id
_entity.type
_entity.pdbx_description
1 polymer ?
#
loop_
_entity_poly.entity_id
_entity_poly.type
_entity_poly.pdbx_seq_one_letter_code
_entity_poly.pdbx_strand_id
1 'polypeptide(L)'
;MNREQDHAPGMQKFDGEHILVNEQKGFMAFQGSPVEEYGTIGTALIWNPESARGAFETDDGRFIKLKPTSNGKVKYLSLAVWYRESAVQPASQKPFITMVEKIALEFANPVRVEIIEH
;
A
#
# COMPACT_ATOMS: atom_id res chain seq x y z
N MET A 1 -31.63 1.86 7.49
CA MET A 1 -30.35 2.51 7.81
C MET A 1 -29.25 1.72 7.12
N ASN A 2 -28.81 2.15 5.94
CA ASN A 2 -27.69 1.50 5.25
C ASN A 2 -26.43 1.77 6.07
N ARG A 3 -25.88 0.73 6.72
CA ARG A 3 -24.52 0.81 7.25
C ARG A 3 -23.61 0.95 6.04
N GLU A 4 -22.98 2.10 5.85
CA GLU A 4 -21.80 2.19 4.99
C GLU A 4 -20.83 1.10 5.46
N GLN A 5 -20.71 0.02 4.70
CA GLN A 5 -19.72 -1.02 4.98
C GLN A 5 -18.37 -0.43 4.61
N ASP A 6 -17.55 -0.15 5.62
CA ASP A 6 -16.14 0.18 5.41
C ASP A 6 -15.48 -0.98 4.66
N HIS A 7 -14.67 -0.67 3.65
CA HIS A 7 -13.83 -1.67 2.98
C HIS A 7 -12.48 -1.71 3.68
N ALA A 8 -11.98 -2.91 3.97
CA ALA A 8 -10.74 -3.11 4.72
C ALA A 8 -9.73 -3.91 3.89
N PRO A 9 -9.05 -3.29 2.90
CA PRO A 9 -7.90 -3.93 2.28
C PRO A 9 -6.78 -4.09 3.30
N GLY A 10 -5.95 -5.11 3.11
CA GLY A 10 -4.87 -5.40 4.03
C GLY A 10 -3.73 -6.17 3.39
N MET A 11 -2.70 -6.35 4.19
CA MET A 11 -1.52 -7.15 3.90
C MET A 11 -1.40 -8.27 4.92
N GLN A 12 -1.05 -9.46 4.45
CA GLN A 12 -0.72 -10.59 5.31
C GLN A 12 0.54 -10.28 6.12
N LYS A 13 0.59 -10.75 7.36
CA LYS A 13 1.80 -10.69 8.19
C LYS A 13 2.79 -11.77 7.76
N PHE A 14 4.07 -11.41 7.72
CA PHE A 14 5.16 -12.35 7.51
C PHE A 14 6.00 -12.51 8.78
N ASP A 15 6.52 -13.72 9.01
CA ASP A 15 7.37 -14.00 10.16
C ASP A 15 8.63 -13.13 10.13
N GLY A 16 8.92 -12.47 11.25
CA GLY A 16 10.09 -11.58 11.37
C GLY A 16 10.03 -10.32 10.51
N GLU A 17 8.85 -9.94 10.01
CA GLU A 17 8.73 -8.77 9.15
C GLU A 17 9.03 -7.45 9.88
N HIS A 18 9.60 -6.52 9.12
CA HIS A 18 9.64 -5.11 9.47
C HIS A 18 8.74 -4.35 8.50
N ILE A 19 7.48 -4.16 8.87
CA ILE A 19 6.55 -3.34 8.11
C ILE A 19 6.70 -1.87 8.50
N LEU A 20 6.63 -0.99 7.52
CA LEU A 20 6.44 0.44 7.73
C LEU A 20 4.99 0.80 7.45
N VAL A 21 4.29 1.32 8.44
CA VAL A 21 2.94 1.88 8.29
C VAL A 21 3.03 3.40 8.45
N ASN A 22 2.52 4.13 7.46
CA ASN A 22 2.40 5.58 7.52
C ASN A 22 1.01 6.01 7.05
N GLU A 23 0.07 6.08 8.01
CA GLU A 23 -1.32 6.46 7.74
C GLU A 23 -1.46 7.88 7.19
N GLN A 24 -0.56 8.80 7.59
CA GLN A 24 -0.55 10.19 7.12
C GLN A 24 -0.17 10.29 5.63
N LYS A 25 0.77 9.47 5.19
CA LYS A 25 1.19 9.38 3.77
C LYS A 25 0.36 8.37 2.97
N GLY A 26 -0.45 7.55 3.64
CA GLY A 26 -1.40 6.64 2.99
C GLY A 26 -0.76 5.36 2.47
N PHE A 27 0.14 4.73 3.23
CA PHE A 27 0.67 3.43 2.84
C PHE A 27 1.05 2.53 4.02
N MET A 28 1.10 1.23 3.75
CA MET A 28 1.86 0.25 4.51
C MET A 28 2.74 -0.55 3.55
N ALA A 29 3.98 -0.83 3.92
CA ALA A 29 4.94 -1.45 3.03
C ALA A 29 5.91 -2.34 3.79
N PHE A 30 6.24 -3.47 3.17
CA PHE A 30 7.17 -4.46 3.67
C PHE A 30 8.07 -4.92 2.53
N GLN A 31 9.35 -5.15 2.82
CA GLN A 31 10.24 -5.87 1.93
C GLN A 31 10.93 -6.98 2.70
N GLY A 32 10.77 -8.21 2.21
CA GLY A 32 11.38 -9.38 2.82
C GLY A 32 12.90 -9.38 2.73
N SER A 33 13.49 -10.37 3.38
CA SER A 33 14.88 -10.73 3.15
C SER A 33 15.01 -11.64 1.92
N PRO A 34 16.18 -11.68 1.27
CA PRO A 34 16.41 -12.63 0.18
C PRO A 34 16.23 -14.08 0.66
N VAL A 35 15.48 -14.88 -0.10
CA VAL A 35 15.39 -16.34 0.05
C VAL A 35 16.12 -16.98 -1.12
N GLU A 36 16.96 -17.99 -0.87
CA GLU A 36 17.90 -18.56 -1.86
C GLU A 36 17.29 -18.89 -3.22
N GLU A 37 16.04 -19.34 -3.30
CA GLU A 37 15.43 -19.72 -4.59
C GLU A 37 14.51 -18.65 -5.18
N TYR A 38 14.13 -17.65 -4.38
CA TYR A 38 13.08 -16.69 -4.73
C TYR A 38 13.57 -15.25 -4.78
N GLY A 39 14.76 -14.94 -4.26
CA GLY A 39 15.25 -13.57 -4.13
C GLY A 39 14.40 -12.77 -3.13
N THR A 40 14.17 -11.49 -3.41
CA THR A 40 13.50 -10.56 -2.49
C THR A 40 12.19 -10.05 -3.06
N ILE A 41 11.13 -10.04 -2.24
CA ILE A 41 9.82 -9.48 -2.61
C ILE A 41 9.53 -8.27 -1.71
N GLY A 42 9.21 -7.14 -2.35
CA GLY A 42 8.62 -5.96 -1.73
C GLY A 42 7.13 -5.93 -2.00
N THR A 43 6.31 -5.67 -0.99
CA THR A 43 4.86 -5.48 -1.12
C THR A 43 4.43 -4.19 -0.43
N ALA A 44 3.45 -3.52 -1.00
CA ALA A 44 2.87 -2.33 -0.41
C ALA A 44 1.37 -2.24 -0.71
N LEU A 45 0.63 -1.70 0.26
CA LEU A 45 -0.74 -1.26 0.11
C LEU A 45 -0.75 0.26 0.26
N ILE A 46 -1.34 0.94 -0.72
CA ILE A 46 -1.38 2.41 -0.83
C ILE A 46 -2.84 2.85 -0.90
N TRP A 47 -3.19 3.91 -0.20
CA TRP A 47 -4.53 4.49 -0.16
C TRP A 47 -4.46 6.03 -0.13
N ASN A 48 -5.60 6.69 -0.34
CA ASN A 48 -5.69 8.13 -0.08
C ASN A 48 -5.82 8.34 1.44
N PRO A 49 -4.91 9.08 2.10
CA PRO A 49 -4.97 9.33 3.54
C PRO A 49 -6.32 9.85 4.03
N GLU A 50 -7.01 10.68 3.23
CA GLU A 50 -8.30 11.29 3.60
C GLU A 50 -9.46 10.28 3.65
N SER A 51 -9.32 9.12 3.00
CA SER A 51 -10.32 8.06 3.06
C SER A 51 -10.11 7.11 4.24
N ALA A 52 -9.00 7.21 4.98
CA ALA A 52 -8.70 6.34 6.10
C ALA A 52 -9.60 6.62 7.31
N ARG A 53 -10.15 5.54 7.89
CA ARG A 53 -10.90 5.53 9.16
C ARG A 53 -10.13 4.83 10.29
N GLY A 54 -8.86 4.54 10.06
CA GLY A 54 -7.93 3.91 11.01
C GLY A 54 -7.51 2.49 10.60
N ALA A 55 -6.33 2.11 11.03
CA ALA A 55 -5.79 0.76 10.84
C ALA A 55 -6.26 -0.21 11.94
N PHE A 56 -6.24 -1.50 11.64
CA PHE A 56 -6.39 -2.56 12.62
C PHE A 56 -5.57 -3.78 12.22
N GLU A 57 -5.26 -4.62 13.20
CA GLU A 57 -4.50 -5.84 12.99
C GLU A 57 -5.28 -7.06 13.48
N THR A 58 -5.05 -8.19 12.81
CA THR A 58 -5.42 -9.53 13.28
C THR A 58 -4.15 -10.36 13.44
N ASP A 59 -4.30 -11.63 13.83
CA ASP A 59 -3.17 -12.56 13.89
C ASP A 59 -2.53 -12.77 12.50
N ASP A 60 -3.35 -12.75 11.44
CA ASP A 60 -2.90 -13.05 10.08
C ASP A 60 -2.54 -11.82 9.23
N GLY A 61 -2.95 -10.62 9.63
CA GLY A 61 -2.88 -9.47 8.74
C GLY A 61 -2.96 -8.09 9.39
N ARG A 62 -2.66 -7.08 8.59
CA ARG A 62 -2.85 -5.66 8.89
C ARG A 62 -3.74 -5.04 7.84
N PHE A 63 -4.70 -4.25 8.28
CA PHE A 63 -5.77 -3.73 7.43
C PHE A 63 -5.95 -2.24 7.68
N ILE A 64 -6.39 -1.53 6.65
CA ILE A 64 -6.80 -0.13 6.75
C ILE A 64 -8.29 -0.01 6.45
N LYS A 65 -9.08 0.59 7.34
CA LYS A 65 -10.50 0.84 7.05
C LYS A 65 -10.60 2.06 6.14
N LEU A 66 -11.24 1.90 4.98
CA LEU A 66 -11.42 2.97 4.00
C LEU A 66 -12.89 3.34 3.86
N LYS A 67 -13.16 4.64 3.94
CA LYS A 67 -14.45 5.25 3.66
C LYS A 67 -14.77 5.14 2.16
N PRO A 68 -15.94 4.60 1.77
CA PRO A 68 -16.39 4.67 0.39
C PRO A 68 -16.65 6.11 -0.08
N THR A 69 -16.42 6.37 -1.36
CA THR A 69 -16.86 7.62 -2.02
C THR A 69 -18.39 7.66 -2.11
N SER A 70 -18.97 8.80 -2.51
CA SER A 70 -20.43 8.98 -2.63
C SER A 70 -21.14 7.97 -3.55
N ASN A 71 -20.40 7.37 -4.49
CA ASN A 71 -20.89 6.29 -5.37
C ASN A 71 -20.61 4.86 -4.83
N GLY A 72 -20.21 4.74 -3.55
CA GLY A 72 -19.94 3.47 -2.89
C GLY A 72 -18.62 2.79 -3.27
N LYS A 73 -17.74 3.44 -4.02
CA LYS A 73 -16.44 2.86 -4.43
C LYS A 73 -15.34 3.16 -3.42
N VAL A 74 -14.35 2.27 -3.34
CA VAL A 74 -13.12 2.49 -2.58
C VAL A 74 -11.94 2.41 -3.55
N LYS A 75 -10.93 3.24 -3.32
CA LYS A 75 -9.71 3.27 -4.12
C LYS A 75 -8.50 2.98 -3.23
N TYR A 76 -7.72 2.00 -3.64
CA TYR A 76 -6.42 1.66 -3.09
C TYR A 76 -5.58 1.03 -4.20
N LEU A 77 -4.27 0.93 -3.98
CA LEU A 77 -3.34 0.29 -4.89
C LEU A 77 -2.55 -0.77 -4.12
N SER A 78 -2.50 -1.99 -4.68
CA SER A 78 -1.61 -3.04 -4.22
C SER A 78 -0.42 -3.10 -5.17
N LEU A 79 0.78 -3.01 -4.61
CA LEU A 79 2.04 -3.02 -5.34
C LEU A 79 2.89 -4.19 -4.87
N ALA A 80 3.47 -4.92 -5.82
CA ALA A 80 4.50 -5.92 -5.53
C ALA A 80 5.68 -5.72 -6.48
N VAL A 81 6.90 -5.77 -5.94
CA VAL A 81 8.15 -5.73 -6.70
C VAL A 81 8.94 -6.99 -6.36
N TRP A 82 9.38 -7.69 -7.41
CA TRP A 82 10.14 -8.92 -7.27
C TRP A 82 11.56 -8.74 -7.81
N TYR A 83 12.52 -8.79 -6.88
CA TYR A 83 13.94 -8.91 -7.19
C TYR A 83 14.26 -10.40 -7.27
N ARG A 84 14.18 -10.98 -8.47
CA ARG A 84 14.55 -12.38 -8.72
C ARG A 84 15.95 -12.67 -8.18
N GLU A 85 16.20 -13.89 -7.73
CA GLU A 85 17.50 -14.29 -7.18
C GLU A 85 18.67 -13.93 -8.11
N SER A 86 18.51 -14.18 -9.40
CA SER A 86 19.52 -13.86 -10.43
C SER A 86 19.82 -12.38 -10.63
N ALA A 87 19.08 -11.48 -9.96
CA ALA A 87 19.28 -10.03 -10.03
C ALA A 87 20.08 -9.52 -8.81
N VAL A 88 20.62 -8.31 -8.93
CA VAL A 88 21.24 -7.62 -7.79
C VAL A 88 20.19 -7.43 -6.69
N GLN A 89 20.42 -8.05 -5.54
CA GLN A 89 19.52 -7.96 -4.40
C GLN A 89 19.62 -6.57 -3.73
N PRO A 90 18.50 -6.03 -3.23
CA PRO A 90 18.50 -4.74 -2.57
C PRO A 90 19.28 -4.80 -1.24
N ALA A 91 20.22 -3.88 -1.04
CA ALA A 91 21.01 -3.80 0.19
C ALA A 91 20.19 -3.36 1.43
N SER A 92 19.01 -2.78 1.23
CA SER A 92 18.08 -2.39 2.29
C SER A 92 16.67 -2.21 1.74
N GLN A 93 15.69 -2.01 2.62
CA GLN A 93 14.31 -1.69 2.25
C GLN A 93 14.14 -0.23 1.79
N LYS A 94 15.11 0.65 2.08
CA LYS A 94 14.98 2.11 1.89
C LYS A 94 14.61 2.51 0.45
N PRO A 95 15.23 1.96 -0.62
CA PRO A 95 14.86 2.32 -1.99
C PRO A 95 13.39 1.97 -2.33
N PHE A 96 12.93 0.80 -1.87
CA PHE A 96 11.55 0.37 -2.06
C PHE A 96 10.57 1.28 -1.30
N ILE A 97 10.86 1.59 -0.04
CA ILE A 97 10.04 2.50 0.76
C ILE A 97 9.98 3.90 0.11
N THR A 98 11.10 4.46 -0.34
CA THR A 98 11.12 5.75 -1.05
C THR A 98 10.24 5.73 -2.31
N MET A 99 10.28 4.62 -3.07
CA MET A 99 9.42 4.45 -4.24
C MET A 99 7.94 4.38 -3.85
N VAL A 100 7.58 3.62 -2.81
CA VAL A 100 6.21 3.54 -2.29
C VAL A 100 5.72 4.91 -1.84
N GLU A 101 6.53 5.67 -1.09
CA GLU A 101 6.18 7.02 -0.65
C GLU A 101 5.87 7.94 -1.84
N LYS A 102 6.68 7.88 -2.89
CA LYS A 102 6.46 8.66 -4.12
C LYS A 102 5.14 8.27 -4.80
N ILE A 103 4.88 6.98 -4.96
CA ILE A 103 3.63 6.49 -5.56
C ILE A 103 2.43 6.89 -4.70
N ALA A 104 2.52 6.81 -3.37
CA ALA A 104 1.45 7.23 -2.47
C ALA A 104 1.12 8.72 -2.62
N LEU A 105 2.14 9.57 -2.75
CA LEU A 105 1.97 11.01 -3.00
C LEU A 105 1.25 11.28 -4.33
N GLU A 106 1.67 10.59 -5.40
CA GLU A 106 1.06 10.69 -6.73
C GLU A 106 -0.38 10.13 -6.75
N PHE A 107 -0.63 9.04 -6.02
CA PHE A 107 -1.94 8.41 -5.89
C PHE A 107 -2.94 9.31 -5.15
N ALA A 108 -2.50 10.00 -4.10
CA ALA A 108 -3.33 10.95 -3.36
C ALA A 108 -3.64 12.22 -4.17
N ASN A 109 -2.76 12.61 -5.09
CA ASN A 109 -2.86 13.83 -5.88
C ASN A 109 -2.80 13.54 -7.39
N PRO A 110 -3.80 12.87 -7.97
CA PRO A 110 -3.79 12.57 -9.39
C PRO A 110 -3.85 13.87 -10.19
N VAL A 111 -2.87 14.09 -11.07
CA VAL A 111 -2.91 15.19 -12.05
C VAL A 111 -4.18 15.02 -12.89
N ARG A 112 -5.10 15.98 -12.77
CA ARG A 112 -6.35 16.00 -13.54
C ARG A 112 -6.23 17.08 -14.62
N VAL A 113 -6.29 16.67 -15.87
CA VAL A 113 -6.41 17.60 -17.01
C VAL A 113 -7.88 17.61 -17.41
N GLU A 114 -8.55 18.75 -17.27
CA GLU A 114 -9.92 18.96 -17.74
C GLU A 114 -9.86 19.85 -18.98
N ILE A 115 -10.33 19.33 -20.12
CA ILE A 115 -10.53 20.12 -21.34
C ILE A 115 -11.94 20.68 -21.25
N ILE A 116 -12.05 22.00 -21.11
CA ILE A 116 -13.32 22.70 -21.11
C ILE A 116 -13.62 23.10 -22.56
N GLU A 117 -14.58 22.43 -23.18
CA GLU A 117 -15.14 22.88 -24.45
C GLU A 117 -16.14 24.01 -24.16
N HIS A 118 -15.94 25.15 -24.82
CA HIS A 118 -16.80 26.33 -24.76
C HIS A 118 -17.94 26.24 -25.77
#